data_AF-A0A971KJN1-F1
#
_entry.id   AF-A0A971KJN1-F1
#
_cell.length_a   1.000
_cell.length_b   1.000
_cell.length_c   1.000
_cell.angle_alpha   90.00
_cell.angle_beta   90.00
_cell.angle_gamma   90.00
#
_symmetry.space_group_name_H-M   'P 1'
#
loop_
_entity.id
_entity.type
_entity.pdbx_description
1 polymer ?
#
loop_
_entity_poly.entity_id
_entity_poly.type
_entity_poly.pdbx_seq_one_letter_code
_entity_poly.pdbx_strand_id
1 'polypeptide(L)' 'MREFDKISIQEISKSDMLLIIEALEYTGNSTKVNEFLTLRDSIVEELSSLAEVSEEDFIEYLKK' A
#
# COMPACT_ATOMS: atom_id res chain seq x y z
N MET A 1 22.52 -13.70 1.19
CA MET A 1 21.66 -12.55 1.57
C MET A 1 20.77 -12.33 0.38
N ARG A 2 19.44 -12.52 0.49
CA ARG A 2 18.54 -12.37 -0.67
C ARG A 2 18.81 -11.00 -1.29
N GLU A 3 19.18 -11.00 -2.57
CA GLU A 3 19.17 -9.78 -3.36
C GLU A 3 17.74 -9.28 -3.27
N PHE A 4 17.53 -8.30 -2.40
CA PHE A 4 16.40 -7.41 -2.58
C PHE A 4 16.64 -6.83 -3.96
N ASP A 5 15.92 -7.35 -4.96
CA ASP A 5 15.51 -6.56 -6.11
C ASP A 5 14.87 -5.32 -5.49
N LYS A 6 15.71 -4.31 -5.23
CA LYS A 6 15.28 -3.01 -4.74
C LYS A 6 14.41 -2.49 -5.87
N ILE A 7 13.12 -2.75 -5.78
CA ILE A 7 12.14 -1.89 -6.42
C ILE A 7 12.45 -0.53 -5.80
N SER A 8 13.21 0.27 -6.55
CA SER A 8 13.44 1.64 -6.19
C SER A 8 12.06 2.27 -6.27
N ILE A 9 11.39 2.45 -5.12
CA ILE A 9 10.10 3.17 -4.99
C ILE A 9 10.27 4.65 -5.40
N GLN A 10 11.40 5.03 -6.00
CA GLN A 10 11.73 6.39 -6.36
C GLN A 10 10.66 7.09 -7.21
N GLU A 11 9.73 6.41 -7.89
CA GLU A 11 8.70 7.09 -8.69
C GLU A 11 7.32 6.38 -8.76
N ILE A 12 6.80 5.76 -7.68
CA ILE A 12 5.36 5.41 -7.67
C ILE A 12 4.56 6.69 -7.43
N SER A 13 3.73 7.09 -8.39
CA SER A 13 2.89 8.27 -8.24
C SER A 13 1.82 8.03 -7.16
N LYS A 14 1.34 9.11 -6.55
CA LYS A 14 0.23 9.06 -5.58
C LYS A 14 -0.98 8.28 -6.11
N SER A 15 -1.32 8.49 -7.38
CA SER A 15 -2.44 7.81 -8.05
C SER A 15 -2.18 6.32 -8.24
N ASP A 16 -0.95 5.93 -8.60
CA ASP A 16 -0.59 4.53 -8.75
C ASP A 16 -0.58 3.80 -7.40
N MET A 17 -0.10 4.47 -6.34
CA MET A 17 -0.14 3.92 -4.98
C MET A 17 -1.58 3.70 -4.51
N LEU A 18 -2.46 4.69 -4.74
CA LEU A 18 -3.88 4.55 -4.43
C LEU A 18 -4.50 3.38 -5.20
N LEU A 19 -4.21 3.27 -6.50
CA LEU A 19 -4.70 2.17 -7.34
C LEU A 19 -4.27 0.81 -6.82
N ILE A 20 -3.01 0.67 -6.39
CA ILE A 20 -2.48 -0.58 -5.82
C ILE A 20 -3.26 -0.95 -4.55
N ILE A 21 -3.43 0.00 -3.62
CA ILE A 21 -4.15 -0.22 -2.36
C ILE A 21 -5.61 -0.64 -2.62
N GLU A 22 -6.30 0.06 -3.53
CA GLU A 22 -7.68 -0.25 -3.90
C GLU A 22 -7.80 -1.61 -4.61
N ALA A 23 -6.84 -1.96 -5.47
CA ALA A 23 -6.82 -3.25 -6.15
C ALA A 23 -6.60 -4.41 -5.17
N LEU A 24 -5.73 -4.24 -4.17
CA LEU A 24 -5.51 -5.23 -3.13
C LEU A 24 -6.77 -5.42 -2.26
N GLU A 25 -7.41 -4.32 -1.85
CA GLU A 25 -8.67 -4.38 -1.11
C GLU A 25 -9.78 -5.06 -1.92
N TYR A 26 -10.00 -4.62 -3.16
CA TYR A 26 -11.00 -5.19 -4.05
C TYR A 26 -10.77 -6.68 -4.27
N THR A 27 -9.53 -7.09 -4.53
CA THR A 27 -9.17 -8.48 -4.80
C THR A 27 -9.35 -9.35 -3.57
N GLY A 28 -8.91 -8.90 -2.38
CA GLY A 28 -9.09 -9.63 -1.14
C GLY A 28 -10.56 -9.83 -0.80
N ASN A 29 -11.37 -8.78 -0.93
CA ASN A 29 -12.81 -8.83 -0.69
C ASN A 29 -13.55 -9.71 -1.72
N SER A 30 -13.13 -9.68 -2.99
CA SER A 30 -13.80 -10.43 -4.07
C SER A 30 -13.43 -11.91 -4.10
N THR A 31 -12.15 -12.23 -3.85
CA THR A 31 -11.64 -13.60 -3.90
C THR A 31 -11.68 -14.32 -2.56
N LYS A 32 -11.88 -13.58 -1.45
CA LYS A 32 -11.80 -14.06 -0.06
C LYS A 32 -10.42 -14.59 0.33
N VAL A 33 -9.38 -14.15 -0.38
CA VAL A 33 -7.98 -14.44 -0.08
C VAL A 33 -7.46 -13.32 0.81
N ASN A 34 -7.32 -13.59 2.09
CA ASN A 34 -6.96 -12.59 3.11
C ASN A 34 -5.55 -12.03 2.92
N GLU A 35 -4.66 -12.76 2.25
CA GLU A 35 -3.27 -12.36 1.99
C GLU A 35 -3.19 -11.03 1.22
N PHE A 36 -4.18 -10.70 0.38
CA PHE A 36 -4.25 -9.39 -0.27
C PHE A 36 -4.58 -8.27 0.70
N LEU A 37 -5.50 -8.51 1.65
CA LEU A 37 -5.84 -7.54 2.69
C LEU A 37 -4.67 -7.33 3.65
N THR A 38 -4.01 -8.42 4.05
CA THR A 38 -2.81 -8.34 4.88
C THR A 38 -1.69 -7.56 4.19
N LEU A 39 -1.47 -7.80 2.88
CA LEU A 39 -0.46 -7.04 2.13
C LEU A 39 -0.81 -5.55 2.04
N ARG A 40 -2.08 -5.22 1.80
CA ARG A 40 -2.56 -3.84 1.81
C ARG A 40 -2.27 -3.17 3.15
N ASP A 41 -2.62 -3.83 4.25
CA ASP A 41 -2.46 -3.29 5.61
C ASP A 41 -0.98 -3.07 5.93
N SER A 42 -0.10 -4.02 5.60
CA SER A 42 1.34 -3.86 5.78
C SER A 42 1.92 -2.71 4.95
N ILE A 43 1.47 -2.50 3.71
CA ILE A 43 1.92 -1.37 2.88
C ILE A 43 1.50 -0.04 3.50
N VAL A 44 0.25 0.07 3.97
CA VAL A 44 -0.27 1.29 4.59
C VAL A 44 0.45 1.59 5.90
N GLU A 45 0.68 0.59 6.74
CA GLU A 45 1.44 0.70 7.99
C GLU A 45 2.88 1.18 7.74
N GLU A 46 3.62 0.51 6.84
CA GLU A 46 5.02 0.86 6.56
C GLU A 46 5.16 2.27 5.98
N LEU A 47 4.29 2.65 5.03
CA LEU A 47 4.38 3.94 4.36
C LEU A 47 3.89 5.10 5.23
N SER A 48 2.83 4.90 6.01
CA SER A 48 2.37 5.91 6.98
C SER A 48 3.41 6.13 8.08
N SER A 49 4.06 5.06 8.56
CA SER A 49 5.19 5.13 9.49
C SER A 49 6.38 5.90 8.90
N LEU A 50 6.75 5.61 7.65
CA LEU A 50 7.84 6.33 6.97
C LEU A 50 7.54 7.82 6.76
N ALA A 51 6.26 8.17 6.58
CA ALA A 51 5.79 9.54 6.42
C ALA A 51 5.45 10.25 7.75
N GLU A 52 5.60 9.57 8.89
CA GLU A 52 5.26 10.08 10.24
C GLU A 52 3.81 10.60 10.35
N VAL A 53 2.87 9.96 9.65
CA VAL A 53 1.43 10.29 9.70
C VAL A 53 0.62 9.07 10.15
N SER A 54 -0.64 9.27 10.54
CA SER A 54 -1.54 8.14 10.79
C SER A 54 -1.90 7.42 9.49
N GLU A 55 -2.30 6.14 9.59
CA GLU A 55 -2.79 5.39 8.43
C GLU A 55 -4.00 6.07 7.78
N GLU A 56 -4.92 6.62 8.59
CA GLU A 56 -6.09 7.36 8.11
C GLU A 56 -5.67 8.60 7.32
N ASP A 57 -4.77 9.41 7.87
CA ASP A 57 -4.24 10.61 7.21
C ASP A 57 -3.47 10.26 5.94
N PHE A 58 -2.76 9.13 5.92
CA PHE A 58 -2.05 8.65 4.74
C PHE A 58 -3.01 8.26 3.61
N ILE A 59 -4.07 7.51 3.93
CA ILE A 59 -5.11 7.14 2.96
C ILE A 59 -5.86 8.38 2.46
N GLU A 60 -6.18 9.33 3.35
CA GLU A 60 -6.77 10.60 2.95
C GLU A 60 -5.83 11.40 2.05
N TYR A 61 -4.54 11.43 2.39
CA TYR A 61 -3.53 12.06 1.56
C TYR A 61 -3.57 11.44 0.17
N LEU A 62 -3.56 10.11 0.02
CA LEU A 62 -3.61 9.43 -1.28
C LEU A 62 -4.88 9.74 -2.10
N LYS A 63 -6.03 9.96 -1.45
CA LYS A 63 -7.32 10.24 -2.11
C LYS A 63 -7.51 11.69 -2.59
N LYS A 64 -6.76 12.65 -2.05
CA LYS A 64 -6.84 14.08 -2.41
C LYS A 64 -6.30 14.40 -3.80
#